data_AF-A0A965RJ29-F1
#
_entry.id   AF-A0A965RJ29-F1
#
_cell.length_a   1.000
_cell.length_b   1.000
_cell.length_c   1.000
_cell.angle_alpha   90.00
_cell.angle_beta   90.00
_cell.angle_gamma   90.00
#
_symmetry.space_group_name_H-M   'P 1'
#
loop_
_entity.id
_entity.type
_entity.pdbx_description
1 polymer ?
#
loop_
_entity_poly.entity_id
_entity_poly.type
_entity_poly.pdbx_seq_one_letter_code
_entity_poly.pdbx_strand_id
1 'polypeptide(L)'
;MLIKHCPITDTDKVCKLYSEKDGVPIKHVCTTEFNNGIADVFYRETPHPEFGNKYFAILFLNNKPYIANADQVENFTFGMVENDEGNLEYSVHRHDYKSFDNGNMIDGGRDYIRSNGKVKIFVVRDGVMKHFGANDEGYI
;
A
#
# COMPACT_ATOMS: atom_id res chain seq x y z
N MET A 1 16.08 3.45 -4.98
CA MET A 1 15.37 2.78 -3.87
C MET A 1 13.90 2.72 -4.25
N LEU A 2 13.36 1.53 -4.50
CA LEU A 2 11.94 1.31 -4.83
C LEU A 2 11.19 0.83 -3.59
N ILE A 3 9.86 0.99 -3.57
CA ILE A 3 9.01 0.37 -2.54
C ILE A 3 8.65 -1.04 -3.01
N LYS A 4 9.01 -2.06 -2.24
CA LYS A 4 8.64 -3.45 -2.50
C LYS A 4 7.27 -3.72 -1.89
N HIS A 5 6.27 -3.90 -2.75
CA HIS A 5 4.94 -4.33 -2.36
C HIS A 5 4.85 -5.86 -2.29
N CYS A 6 3.95 -6.37 -1.44
CA CYS A 6 3.64 -7.79 -1.31
C CYS A 6 2.16 -8.04 -1.63
N PRO A 7 1.73 -7.89 -2.89
CA PRO A 7 0.33 -7.99 -3.25
C PRO A 7 -0.23 -9.40 -3.10
N ILE A 8 -1.53 -9.46 -2.82
CA ILE A 8 -2.29 -10.72 -2.70
C ILE A 8 -3.04 -11.05 -4.01
N THR A 9 -3.05 -10.13 -4.96
CA THR A 9 -3.61 -10.27 -6.30
C THR A 9 -2.53 -10.16 -7.38
N ASP A 10 -2.88 -10.62 -8.59
CA ASP A 10 -2.18 -10.25 -9.80
C ASP A 10 -2.57 -8.81 -10.17
N THR A 11 -1.78 -7.85 -9.65
CA THR A 11 -2.10 -6.42 -9.75
C THR A 11 -2.21 -5.93 -11.19
N ASP A 12 -1.45 -6.51 -12.13
CA ASP A 12 -1.51 -6.15 -13.55
C ASP A 12 -2.85 -6.59 -14.16
N LYS A 13 -3.31 -7.81 -13.85
CA LYS A 13 -4.63 -8.29 -14.29
C LYS A 13 -5.75 -7.44 -13.71
N VAL A 14 -5.67 -7.07 -12.44
CA VAL A 14 -6.67 -6.20 -11.79
C VAL A 14 -6.69 -4.81 -12.45
N CYS A 15 -5.53 -4.17 -12.58
CA CYS A 15 -5.42 -2.86 -13.21
C CYS A 15 -5.99 -2.87 -14.62
N LYS A 16 -5.65 -3.88 -15.42
CA LYS A 16 -6.18 -4.04 -16.79
C LYS A 16 -7.69 -4.20 -16.79
N LEU A 17 -8.23 -5.14 -16.00
CA LEU A 17 -9.66 -5.43 -15.95
C LEU A 17 -10.49 -4.19 -15.61
N TYR A 18 -10.14 -3.48 -14.54
CA TYR A 18 -10.91 -2.31 -14.12
C TYR A 18 -10.65 -1.10 -15.01
N SER A 19 -9.46 -0.99 -15.63
CA SER A 19 -9.23 0.09 -16.60
C SER A 19 -10.10 -0.07 -17.85
N GLU A 20 -10.22 -1.30 -18.36
CA GLU A 20 -11.08 -1.61 -19.51
C GLU A 20 -12.56 -1.46 -19.16
N LYS A 21 -12.96 -1.91 -17.97
CA LYS A 21 -14.34 -1.83 -17.50
C LYS A 21 -14.81 -0.39 -17.27
N ASP A 22 -13.99 0.43 -16.60
CA ASP A 22 -14.38 1.76 -16.15
C ASP A 22 -13.94 2.87 -17.13
N GLY A 23 -13.16 2.53 -18.15
CA GLY A 23 -12.68 3.48 -19.17
C GLY A 23 -11.67 4.51 -18.65
N VAL A 24 -11.05 4.25 -17.49
CA VAL A 24 -10.06 5.13 -16.86
C VAL A 24 -8.86 4.33 -16.37
N PRO A 25 -7.63 4.88 -16.38
CA PRO A 25 -6.46 4.17 -15.88
C PRO A 25 -6.58 3.81 -14.40
N ILE A 26 -6.31 2.54 -14.07
CA ILE A 26 -6.20 2.03 -12.70
C ILE A 26 -4.73 1.73 -12.39
N LYS A 27 -4.29 2.09 -11.19
CA LYS A 27 -2.97 1.71 -10.66
C LYS A 27 -3.07 1.04 -9.31
N HIS A 28 -2.21 0.06 -9.05
CA HIS A 28 -1.98 -0.46 -7.71
C HIS A 28 -1.20 0.55 -6.88
N VAL A 29 -1.61 0.75 -5.63
CA VAL A 29 -1.01 1.72 -4.70
C VAL A 29 -0.23 1.03 -3.61
N CYS A 30 -0.87 0.08 -2.92
CA CYS A 30 -0.26 -0.65 -1.83
C CYS A 30 -1.09 -1.84 -1.40
N THR A 31 -0.43 -2.81 -0.78
CA THR A 31 -1.08 -3.86 0.01
C THR A 31 -1.07 -3.46 1.46
N THR A 32 -2.19 -3.51 2.16
CA THR A 32 -2.26 -3.14 3.58
C THR A 32 -3.42 -3.84 4.29
N GLU A 33 -3.33 -3.93 5.62
CA GLU A 33 -4.46 -4.30 6.46
C GLU A 33 -5.61 -3.29 6.32
N PHE A 34 -6.78 -3.81 6.01
CA PHE A 34 -8.01 -3.08 5.77
C PHE A 34 -9.17 -3.86 6.39
N ASN A 35 -9.81 -3.30 7.42
CA ASN A 35 -10.90 -3.95 8.17
C ASN A 35 -10.56 -5.37 8.67
N ASN A 36 -9.40 -5.53 9.33
CA ASN A 36 -8.86 -6.82 9.83
C ASN A 36 -8.58 -7.89 8.75
N GLY A 37 -8.62 -7.53 7.47
CA GLY A 37 -8.17 -8.37 6.35
C GLY A 37 -7.00 -7.73 5.63
N ILE A 38 -6.28 -8.49 4.81
CA ILE A 38 -5.27 -7.93 3.91
C ILE A 38 -5.97 -7.55 2.61
N ALA A 39 -5.65 -6.37 2.07
CA ALA A 39 -6.20 -5.90 0.82
C ALA A 39 -5.13 -5.26 -0.08
N ASP A 40 -5.29 -5.43 -1.38
CA ASP A 40 -4.60 -4.61 -2.37
C ASP A 40 -5.47 -3.38 -2.68
N VAL A 41 -4.88 -2.20 -2.55
CA VAL A 41 -5.54 -0.91 -2.79
C VAL A 41 -5.14 -0.40 -4.16
N PHE A 42 -6.16 -0.01 -4.93
CA PHE A 42 -6.05 0.52 -6.28
C PHE A 42 -6.63 1.93 -6.33
N TYR A 43 -6.16 2.71 -7.30
CA TYR A 43 -6.54 4.10 -7.48
C TYR A 43 -6.95 4.40 -8.91
N ARG A 44 -7.91 5.32 -9.04
CA ARG A 44 -8.23 6.06 -10.26
C ARG A 44 -8.34 7.55 -9.97
N GLU A 45 -7.93 8.36 -10.95
CA GLU A 45 -7.95 9.82 -10.80
C GLU A 45 -9.37 10.38 -10.79
N THR A 46 -10.22 9.89 -11.70
CA THR A 46 -11.63 10.26 -11.76
C THR A 46 -12.42 9.42 -10.76
N PRO A 47 -13.17 10.03 -9.83
CA PRO A 47 -14.05 9.31 -8.90
C PRO A 47 -14.99 8.29 -9.57
N HIS A 48 -15.42 7.23 -8.85
CA HIS A 48 -16.44 6.31 -9.39
C HIS A 48 -17.68 7.10 -9.79
N PRO A 49 -18.28 6.87 -10.97
CA PRO A 49 -19.51 7.58 -11.34
C PRO A 49 -20.67 7.29 -10.38
N GLU A 50 -20.76 6.06 -9.87
CA GLU A 50 -21.79 5.65 -8.90
C GLU A 50 -21.44 5.92 -7.42
N PHE A 51 -20.22 5.58 -6.98
CA PHE A 51 -19.84 5.57 -5.56
C PHE A 51 -18.98 6.76 -5.12
N GLY A 52 -18.47 7.57 -6.05
CA GLY A 52 -17.65 8.75 -5.74
C GLY A 52 -16.25 8.49 -5.18
N ASN A 53 -15.84 7.23 -4.97
CA ASN A 53 -14.52 6.91 -4.42
C ASN A 53 -13.43 6.90 -5.50
N LYS A 54 -12.23 7.34 -5.12
CA LYS A 54 -11.02 7.26 -5.97
C LYS A 54 -10.20 6.00 -5.68
N TYR A 55 -10.27 5.50 -4.45
CA TYR A 55 -9.57 4.30 -4.03
C TYR A 55 -10.54 3.15 -3.80
N PHE A 56 -10.18 1.96 -4.27
CA PHE A 56 -10.90 0.74 -3.95
C PHE A 56 -9.93 -0.36 -3.56
N ALA A 57 -10.37 -1.25 -2.69
CA ALA A 57 -9.61 -2.38 -2.19
C ALA A 57 -10.16 -3.69 -2.78
N ILE A 58 -9.27 -4.60 -3.16
CA ILE A 58 -9.60 -6.01 -3.36
C ILE A 58 -9.07 -6.79 -2.17
N LEU A 59 -9.97 -7.53 -1.52
CA LEU A 59 -9.69 -8.37 -0.37
C LEU A 59 -10.40 -9.70 -0.52
N PHE A 60 -9.93 -10.72 0.19
CA PHE A 60 -10.53 -12.06 0.16
C PHE A 60 -11.12 -12.42 1.52
N LEU A 61 -12.40 -12.81 1.51
CA LEU A 61 -13.07 -13.41 2.66
C LEU A 61 -13.51 -14.81 2.26
N ASN A 62 -13.07 -15.84 2.99
CA ASN A 62 -13.34 -17.24 2.68
C ASN A 62 -13.00 -17.61 1.21
N ASN A 63 -11.83 -17.17 0.73
CA ASN A 63 -11.36 -17.34 -0.66
C ASN A 63 -12.24 -16.74 -1.76
N LYS A 64 -13.17 -15.84 -1.41
CA LYS A 64 -13.97 -15.09 -2.38
C LYS A 64 -13.47 -13.65 -2.46
N PRO A 65 -13.31 -13.08 -3.65
CA PRO A 65 -12.91 -11.68 -3.79
C PRO A 65 -14.07 -10.75 -3.44
N TYR A 66 -13.75 -9.69 -2.72
CA TYR A 66 -14.64 -8.58 -2.40
C TYR A 66 -14.00 -7.27 -2.87
N ILE A 67 -14.85 -6.28 -3.16
CA ILE A 67 -14.43 -4.90 -3.45
C ILE A 67 -14.96 -4.01 -2.33
N ALA A 68 -14.12 -3.13 -1.81
CA ALA A 68 -14.50 -2.14 -0.81
C ALA A 68 -14.05 -0.74 -1.22
N ASN A 69 -14.77 0.30 -0.76
CA ASN A 69 -14.24 1.66 -0.79
C ASN A 69 -13.00 1.72 0.10
N ALA A 70 -11.90 2.28 -0.40
CA ALA A 70 -10.62 2.37 0.30
C ALA A 70 -10.09 3.81 0.44
N ASP A 71 -10.91 4.85 0.28
CA ASP A 71 -10.46 6.25 0.36
C ASP A 71 -9.79 6.59 1.70
N GLN A 72 -10.15 5.88 2.79
CA GLN A 72 -9.50 6.03 4.09
C GLN A 72 -8.00 5.71 4.09
N VAL A 73 -7.46 5.07 3.04
CA VAL A 73 -6.03 4.79 2.89
C VAL A 73 -5.17 6.06 2.97
N GLU A 74 -5.71 7.22 2.60
CA GLU A 74 -4.98 8.49 2.73
C GLU A 74 -4.73 8.91 4.19
N ASN A 75 -5.49 8.35 5.13
CA ASN A 75 -5.28 8.59 6.56
C ASN A 75 -4.22 7.67 7.18
N PHE A 76 -3.72 6.70 6.42
CA PHE A 76 -2.74 5.74 6.92
C PHE A 76 -1.31 6.28 6.80
N THR A 77 -0.48 5.93 7.77
CA THR A 77 0.98 6.04 7.70
C THR A 77 1.58 4.67 7.45
N PHE A 78 2.74 4.61 6.80
CA PHE A 78 3.45 3.37 6.49
C PHE A 78 4.90 3.51 6.95
N GLY A 79 5.29 2.73 7.95
CA GLY A 79 6.69 2.59 8.35
C GLY A 79 7.42 1.63 7.42
N MET A 80 8.52 2.10 6.82
CA MET A 80 9.34 1.32 5.89
C MET A 80 10.79 1.28 6.37
N VAL A 81 11.44 0.13 6.15
CA VAL A 81 12.88 -0.06 6.36
C VAL A 81 13.52 -0.55 5.07
N GLU A 82 14.83 -0.40 4.95
CA GLU A 82 15.59 -0.93 3.82
C GLU A 82 15.81 -2.43 3.98
N ASN A 83 15.49 -3.21 2.96
CA ASN A 83 15.75 -4.65 2.89
C ASN A 83 17.14 -4.96 2.29
N ASP A 84 17.46 -6.24 2.13
CA ASP A 84 18.78 -6.68 1.66
C ASP A 84 19.11 -6.28 0.20
N GLU A 85 18.09 -5.96 -0.58
CA GLU A 85 18.22 -5.49 -1.97
C GLU A 85 18.36 -3.96 -2.06
N GLY A 86 18.34 -3.23 -0.94
CA GLY A 86 18.33 -1.77 -0.91
C GLY A 86 16.96 -1.16 -1.27
N ASN A 87 15.89 -1.96 -1.24
CA ASN A 87 14.51 -1.52 -1.45
C ASN A 87 13.83 -1.21 -0.10
N LEU A 88 12.84 -0.33 -0.12
CA LEU A 88 12.00 -0.07 1.06
C LEU A 88 10.91 -1.12 1.16
N GLU A 89 10.77 -1.73 2.33
CA GLU A 89 9.76 -2.73 2.60
C GLU A 89 9.05 -2.41 3.93
N TYR A 90 7.74 -2.69 3.97
CA TYR A 90 6.89 -2.44 5.12
C TYR A 90 6.16 -3.72 5.54
N SER A 91 5.69 -3.71 6.79
CA SER A 91 4.78 -4.68 7.35
C SER A 91 3.35 -4.40 6.88
N VAL A 92 2.74 -5.36 6.17
CA VAL A 92 1.43 -5.24 5.52
C VAL A 92 0.30 -5.23 6.55
N HIS A 93 0.41 -6.03 7.61
CA HIS A 93 -0.58 -6.17 8.70
C HIS A 93 0.09 -6.35 10.07
N ARG A 94 -0.68 -6.26 11.16
CA ARG A 94 -0.15 -6.24 12.54
C ARG A 94 0.72 -7.41 13.02
N HIS A 95 0.79 -8.50 12.25
CA HIS A 95 1.56 -9.71 12.55
C HIS A 95 2.46 -10.11 11.37
N ASP A 96 2.75 -9.17 10.47
CA ASP A 96 3.67 -9.36 9.34
C ASP A 96 5.08 -8.91 9.76
N TYR A 97 5.72 -9.73 10.59
CA TYR A 97 7.10 -9.53 11.00
C TYR A 97 8.05 -9.85 9.85
N LYS A 98 8.90 -8.89 9.50
CA LYS A 98 9.94 -9.03 8.49
C LYS A 98 11.29 -8.69 9.08
N SER A 99 12.29 -9.53 8.81
CA SER A 99 13.69 -9.29 9.16
C SER A 99 14.59 -9.58 7.97
N PHE A 100 15.67 -8.83 7.86
CA PHE A 100 16.60 -8.83 6.73
C PHE A 100 18.02 -9.12 7.23
N ASP A 101 18.88 -9.66 6.36
CA ASP A 101 20.28 -9.99 6.68
C ASP A 101 21.12 -8.75 7.00
N ASN A 102 20.74 -7.58 6.47
CA ASN A 102 21.31 -6.27 6.82
C ASN A 102 21.01 -5.83 8.27
N GLY A 103 20.26 -6.64 9.01
CA GLY A 103 19.91 -6.44 10.40
C GLY A 103 18.65 -5.63 10.62
N ASN A 104 18.04 -5.01 9.61
CA ASN A 104 16.79 -4.29 9.75
C ASN A 104 15.62 -5.26 9.98
N MET A 105 14.63 -4.82 10.76
CA MET A 105 13.34 -5.47 10.87
C MET A 105 12.20 -4.46 10.87
N ILE A 106 11.00 -4.91 10.49
CA ILE A 106 9.76 -4.13 10.56
C ILE A 106 8.58 -5.06 10.93
N ASP A 107 7.69 -4.58 11.79
CA ASP A 107 6.48 -5.28 12.21
C ASP A 107 5.40 -4.26 12.65
N GLY A 108 4.16 -4.71 12.75
CA GLY A 108 3.06 -3.99 13.39
C GLY A 108 2.00 -3.41 12.45
N GLY A 109 2.18 -3.52 11.13
CA GLY A 109 1.17 -3.06 10.18
C GLY A 109 0.66 -1.66 10.52
N ARG A 110 -0.67 -1.48 10.45
CA ARG A 110 -1.34 -0.21 10.73
C ARG A 110 -1.58 0.09 12.21
N ASP A 111 -1.34 -0.89 13.09
CA ASP A 111 -1.55 -0.73 14.53
C ASP A 111 -0.37 0.00 15.19
N TYR A 112 0.86 -0.31 14.77
CA TYR A 112 2.08 0.29 15.30
C TYR A 112 3.25 0.11 14.33
N ILE A 113 4.35 0.83 14.58
CA ILE A 113 5.61 0.66 13.85
C ILE A 113 6.65 0.16 14.83
N ARG A 114 7.10 -1.09 14.65
CA ARG A 114 8.19 -1.70 15.43
C ARG A 114 9.37 -2.00 14.51
N SER A 115 10.55 -1.48 14.85
CA SER A 115 11.77 -1.68 14.08
C SER A 115 13.02 -1.57 14.96
N ASN A 116 14.13 -2.16 14.54
CA ASN A 116 15.48 -1.93 15.05
C ASN A 116 16.36 -1.11 14.08
N GLY A 117 15.83 -0.75 12.92
CA GLY A 117 16.52 -0.03 11.86
C GLY A 117 16.06 1.42 11.73
N LYS A 118 16.61 2.13 10.73
CA LYS A 118 16.12 3.46 10.36
C LYS A 118 14.78 3.32 9.64
N VAL A 119 13.73 3.89 10.23
CA VAL A 119 12.39 3.91 9.65
C VAL A 119 12.17 5.18 8.84
N LYS A 120 11.63 5.03 7.63
CA LYS A 120 11.05 6.12 6.84
C LYS A 120 9.52 6.01 6.88
N ILE A 121 8.84 7.13 7.05
CA ILE A 121 7.37 7.16 7.11
C ILE A 121 6.84 7.61 5.76
N PHE A 122 5.81 6.92 5.25
CA PHE A 122 5.13 7.27 4.01
C PHE A 122 3.62 7.42 4.23
N VAL A 123 2.97 8.20 3.37
CA VAL A 123 1.51 8.36 3.28
C VAL A 123 1.08 8.24 1.83
N VAL A 124 -0.17 7.86 1.59
CA VAL A 124 -0.74 7.79 0.24
C VAL A 124 -1.41 9.13 -0.12
N ARG A 125 -1.05 9.72 -1.26
CA ARG A 125 -1.72 10.91 -1.83
C ARG A 125 -1.86 10.74 -3.32
N ASP A 126 -3.06 10.94 -3.85
CA ASP A 126 -3.37 10.85 -5.28
C ASP A 126 -2.84 9.54 -5.92
N GLY A 127 -2.99 8.44 -5.18
CA GLY A 127 -2.55 7.09 -5.54
C GLY A 127 -1.03 6.91 -5.61
N VAL A 128 -0.25 7.72 -4.88
CA VAL A 128 1.21 7.59 -4.78
C VAL A 128 1.62 7.57 -3.31
N MET A 129 2.52 6.66 -2.93
CA MET A 129 3.18 6.70 -1.63
C MET A 129 4.25 7.79 -1.62
N LYS A 130 4.07 8.79 -0.76
CA LYS A 130 4.98 9.93 -0.57
C LYS A 130 5.62 9.85 0.81
N HIS A 131 6.89 10.22 0.90
CA HIS A 131 7.57 10.33 2.20
C HIS A 131 6.87 11.38 3.06
N PHE A 132 6.79 11.14 4.36
CA PHE A 132 6.12 11.99 5.34
C PHE A 132 7.13 12.41 6.42
N GLY A 133 7.63 13.64 6.32
CA GLY A 133 8.56 14.22 7.29
C GLY A 133 9.16 15.54 6.80
N ALA A 134 9.60 16.39 7.74
CA ALA A 134 10.35 17.60 7.43
C ALA A 134 11.75 17.21 6.96
N ASN A 135 11.88 16.88 5.68
CA ASN A 135 13.07 16.94 4.81
C ASN A 135 12.68 16.35 3.45
N ASP A 136 11.62 16.88 2.85
CA ASP A 136 11.50 16.84 1.39
C ASP A 136 12.56 17.78 0.83
N GLU A 137 13.82 17.34 0.89
CA GLU A 137 14.84 17.84 -0.03
C GLU A 137 14.44 17.35 -1.41
N GLY A 138 13.55 18.12 -2.02
CA GLY A 138 13.29 18.03 -3.44
C GLY A 138 14.60 18.19 -4.20
N TYR A 139 14.66 17.51 -5.35
CA TYR A 139 15.43 17.93 -6.51
C TYR A 139 16.83 18.51 -6.23
N ILE A 140 17.84 17.64 -6.34
CA ILE A 140 19.14 17.99 -6.94
C ILE A 140 19.41 17.06 -8.10
#